data_AF-A0A453KBA8-F1
#
_entry.id   AF-A0A453KBA8-F1
#
_cell.length_a   1.000
_cell.length_b   1.000
_cell.length_c   1.000
_cell.angle_alpha   90.00
_cell.angle_beta   90.00
_cell.angle_gamma   90.00
#
_symmetry.space_group_name_H-M   'P 1'
#
loop_
_entity.id
_entity.type
_entity.pdbx_description
1 polymer ?
#
loop_
_entity_poly.entity_id
_entity_poly.type
_entity_poly.pdbx_seq_one_letter_code
_entity_poly.pdbx_strand_id
1 'polypeptide(L)'
;MPPATLQHGGDDGEWFAEVVVVRHGETSWNASRIVQGQMDPQLNETGRQQAVVGGGESLDQLSKRCVSYLNTVAEKHKGERVIVVTHGASTEELCIHADPTSPVRGKLYNTSICVFRIGGGEWILEKAGDVGHLDQGEFLEDAFGGDGVSA
;
A
#
# COMPACT_ATOMS: atom_id res chain seq x y z
N MET A 1 -16.70 11.67 20.86
CA MET A 1 -15.73 12.71 20.47
C MET A 1 -15.83 12.87 18.96
N PRO A 2 -15.96 14.09 18.41
CA PRO A 2 -15.85 14.26 16.97
C PRO A 2 -14.37 14.13 16.56
N PRO A 3 -14.06 13.65 15.34
CA PRO A 3 -12.70 13.67 14.82
C PRO A 3 -12.26 15.13 14.61
N ALA A 4 -10.97 15.39 14.84
CA ALA A 4 -10.39 16.72 14.69
C ALA A 4 -10.55 17.20 13.22
N THR A 5 -11.31 18.27 13.04
CA THR A 5 -11.43 18.98 11.77
C THR A 5 -10.10 19.67 11.47
N LEU A 6 -9.34 19.14 10.50
CA LEU A 6 -8.23 19.88 9.91
C LEU A 6 -8.82 21.10 9.19
N GLN A 7 -8.38 22.30 9.58
CA GLN A 7 -8.91 23.56 9.06
C GLN A 7 -8.57 23.72 7.57
N HIS A 8 -9.57 24.08 6.76
CA HIS A 8 -9.41 24.52 5.38
C HIS A 8 -8.80 25.94 5.32
N GLY A 9 -7.71 26.08 4.56
CA GLY A 9 -7.27 27.35 3.97
C GLY A 9 -7.60 27.34 2.48
N GLY A 10 -8.25 28.40 1.99
CA GLY A 10 -8.67 28.55 0.59
C GLY A 10 -7.61 29.14 -0.34
N ASP A 11 -7.92 28.96 -1.63
CA ASP A 11 -7.28 29.46 -2.87
C ASP A 11 -5.86 28.97 -3.18
N ASP A 12 -5.80 28.08 -4.18
CA ASP A 12 -4.61 27.55 -4.90
C ASP A 12 -3.58 26.78 -4.05
N GLY A 13 -3.83 26.67 -2.75
CA GLY A 13 -2.92 26.10 -1.76
C GLY A 13 -2.68 24.60 -1.94
N GLU A 14 -1.43 24.21 -1.67
CA GLU A 14 -0.99 22.82 -1.56
C GLU A 14 -1.96 22.01 -0.67
N TRP A 15 -2.87 21.28 -1.30
CA TRP A 15 -3.77 20.38 -0.63
C TRP A 15 -3.13 19.00 -0.57
N PHE A 16 -3.37 18.28 0.51
CA PHE A 16 -3.02 16.87 0.62
C PHE A 16 -4.20 16.12 1.24
N ALA A 17 -4.43 14.91 0.76
CA ALA A 17 -5.15 13.89 1.52
C ALA A 17 -4.12 13.07 2.30
N GLU A 18 -4.49 12.67 3.52
CA GLU A 18 -3.67 11.77 4.32
C GLU A 18 -4.19 10.35 4.15
N VAL A 19 -3.37 9.49 3.55
CA VAL A 19 -3.75 8.10 3.25
C VAL A 19 -2.96 7.16 4.15
N VAL A 20 -3.67 6.46 5.03
CA VAL A 20 -3.13 5.46 5.94
C VAL A 20 -3.33 4.08 5.31
N VAL A 21 -2.26 3.49 4.81
CA VAL A 21 -2.29 2.15 4.21
C VAL A 21 -1.93 1.11 5.27
N VAL A 22 -2.75 0.08 5.39
CA VAL A 22 -2.57 -1.01 6.36
C VAL A 22 -2.48 -2.33 5.62
N ARG A 23 -1.40 -3.10 5.82
CA ARG A 23 -1.35 -4.49 5.34
C ARG A 23 -2.37 -5.31 6.14
N HIS A 24 -3.15 -6.16 5.48
CA HIS A 24 -4.12 -7.01 6.16
C HIS A 24 -3.48 -7.89 7.25
N GLY A 25 -4.31 -8.40 8.16
CA GLY A 25 -3.88 -9.33 9.22
C GLY A 25 -3.35 -10.65 8.67
N GLU A 26 -2.69 -11.42 9.53
CA GLU A 26 -2.13 -12.72 9.16
C GLU A 26 -3.20 -13.69 8.63
N THR A 27 -2.83 -14.47 7.61
CA THR A 27 -3.61 -15.62 7.12
C THR A 27 -2.78 -16.89 7.24
N SER A 28 -3.43 -18.07 7.26
CA SER A 28 -2.73 -19.37 7.28
C SER A 28 -1.80 -19.56 6.06
N TRP A 29 -2.06 -18.85 4.96
CA TRP A 29 -1.22 -18.82 3.77
C TRP A 29 0.02 -17.96 3.98
N ASN A 30 -0.10 -16.82 4.68
CA ASN A 30 1.06 -16.02 5.07
C ASN A 30 1.99 -16.81 6.01
N ALA A 31 1.42 -17.49 7.01
CA ALA A 31 2.17 -18.35 7.93
C ALA A 31 2.88 -19.52 7.21
N SER A 32 2.31 -19.98 6.10
CA SER A 32 2.87 -21.07 5.28
C SER A 32 3.75 -20.59 4.11
N ARG A 33 4.08 -19.29 4.04
CA ARG A 33 4.86 -18.65 2.96
C ARG A 33 4.26 -18.83 1.55
N ILE A 34 2.94 -18.89 1.45
CA ILE A 34 2.22 -19.00 0.18
C ILE A 34 1.78 -17.61 -0.29
N VAL A 35 2.13 -17.26 -1.53
CA VAL A 35 1.69 -16.01 -2.17
C VAL A 35 0.20 -16.08 -2.47
N GLN A 36 -0.58 -15.19 -1.85
CA GLN A 36 -2.04 -15.19 -1.99
C GLN A 36 -2.53 -14.55 -3.30
N GLY A 37 -1.76 -13.59 -3.86
CA GLY A 37 -2.05 -12.95 -5.15
C GLY A 37 -3.48 -12.42 -5.31
N GLN A 38 -3.95 -12.33 -6.55
CA GLN A 38 -5.38 -12.27 -6.87
C GLN A 38 -5.85 -13.71 -7.13
N MET A 39 -6.77 -14.24 -6.33
CA MET A 39 -7.52 -15.42 -6.77
C MET A 39 -8.63 -14.97 -7.74
N ASP A 40 -8.48 -15.47 -8.97
CA ASP A 40 -9.08 -15.16 -10.28
C ASP A 40 -10.47 -14.49 -10.37
N PRO A 41 -10.55 -13.31 -11.00
CA PRO A 41 -11.58 -13.01 -11.98
C PRO A 41 -11.02 -13.14 -13.40
N GLN A 42 -11.69 -13.94 -14.24
CA GLN A 42 -11.26 -14.20 -15.62
C GLN A 42 -10.92 -12.91 -16.38
N LEU A 43 -9.69 -12.83 -16.90
CA LEU A 43 -9.24 -11.70 -17.71
C LEU A 43 -10.00 -11.62 -19.04
N ASN A 44 -10.37 -10.40 -19.46
CA ASN A 44 -10.86 -10.14 -20.81
C ASN A 44 -9.70 -10.13 -21.83
N GLU A 45 -10.01 -10.00 -23.13
CA GLU A 45 -9.01 -10.07 -24.20
C GLU A 45 -7.88 -9.03 -24.06
N THR A 46 -8.23 -7.80 -23.66
CA THR A 46 -7.25 -6.75 -23.37
C THR A 46 -6.38 -7.11 -22.17
N GLY A 47 -6.96 -7.68 -21.10
CA GLY A 47 -6.24 -8.14 -19.92
C GLY A 47 -5.25 -9.28 -20.21
N ARG A 48 -5.59 -10.19 -21.13
CA ARG A 48 -4.68 -11.29 -21.56
C ARG A 48 -3.46 -10.79 -22.34
N GLN A 49 -3.63 -9.77 -23.18
CA GLN A 49 -2.54 -9.16 -23.94
C GLN A 49 -1.64 -8.30 -23.05
N GLN A 50 -2.19 -7.78 -21.96
CA GLN A 50 -1.47 -7.01 -20.95
C GLN A 50 -0.73 -7.91 -19.95
N ALA A 51 -1.23 -9.10 -19.65
CA ALA A 51 -0.66 -9.99 -18.64
C ALA A 51 0.74 -10.52 -19.03
N VAL A 52 1.61 -10.66 -18.04
CA VAL A 52 2.84 -11.45 -18.18
C VAL A 52 2.43 -12.91 -18.38
N VAL A 53 3.21 -13.68 -19.16
CA VAL A 53 2.94 -15.10 -19.49
C VAL A 53 2.38 -15.85 -18.28
N GLY A 54 1.11 -16.27 -18.35
CA GLY A 54 0.41 -16.99 -17.26
C GLY A 54 -0.76 -16.26 -16.60
N GLY A 55 -1.12 -15.04 -17.02
CA GLY A 55 -2.29 -14.32 -16.48
C GLY A 55 -2.00 -13.48 -15.22
N GLY A 56 -0.73 -13.27 -14.90
CA GLY A 56 -0.30 -12.38 -13.81
C GLY A 56 -0.10 -10.93 -14.25
N GLU A 57 0.00 -10.03 -13.27
CA GLU A 57 0.42 -8.64 -13.50
C GLU A 57 1.96 -8.50 -13.38
N SER A 58 2.56 -7.64 -14.21
CA SER A 58 3.93 -7.19 -14.03
C SER A 58 4.02 -6.17 -12.89
N LEU A 59 5.23 -5.93 -12.36
CA LEU A 59 5.45 -4.89 -11.35
C LEU A 59 5.05 -3.50 -11.86
N ASP A 60 5.28 -3.19 -13.14
CA ASP A 60 4.83 -1.93 -13.75
C ASP A 60 3.31 -1.81 -13.78
N GLN A 61 2.60 -2.91 -14.05
CA GLN A 61 1.13 -2.92 -14.03
C GLN A 61 0.57 -2.75 -12.62
N LEU A 62 1.15 -3.46 -11.65
CA LEU A 62 0.82 -3.34 -10.23
C LEU A 62 1.05 -1.89 -9.76
N SER A 63 2.23 -1.35 -10.04
CA SER A 63 2.61 0.02 -9.68
C SER A 63 1.65 1.04 -10.27
N LYS A 64 1.42 1.02 -11.59
CA LYS A 64 0.46 1.91 -12.27
C LYS A 64 -0.94 1.84 -11.66
N ARG A 65 -1.43 0.62 -11.40
CA ARG A 65 -2.76 0.39 -10.83
C ARG A 65 -2.87 0.95 -9.40
N CYS A 66 -1.91 0.64 -8.54
CA CYS A 66 -1.89 1.07 -7.15
C CYS A 66 -1.76 2.60 -7.01
N VAL A 67 -0.82 3.20 -7.76
CA VAL A 67 -0.57 4.64 -7.74
C VAL A 67 -1.77 5.41 -8.27
N SER A 68 -2.33 4.99 -9.42
CA SER A 68 -3.53 5.60 -9.99
C SER A 68 -4.72 5.56 -9.03
N TYR A 69 -4.92 4.42 -8.36
CA TYR A 69 -5.98 4.26 -7.37
C TYR A 69 -5.82 5.21 -6.18
N LEU A 70 -4.64 5.28 -5.57
CA LEU A 70 -4.43 6.18 -4.43
C LEU A 70 -4.46 7.67 -4.81
N ASN A 71 -3.99 8.04 -6.00
CA ASN A 71 -4.20 9.40 -6.52
C ASN A 71 -5.69 9.73 -6.65
N THR A 72 -6.50 8.78 -7.15
CA THR A 72 -7.96 8.95 -7.25
C THR A 72 -8.61 9.11 -5.87
N VAL A 73 -8.17 8.32 -4.89
CA VAL A 73 -8.62 8.45 -3.49
C VAL A 73 -8.25 9.82 -2.94
N ALA A 74 -7.01 10.26 -3.12
CA ALA A 74 -6.53 11.54 -2.61
C ALA A 74 -7.27 12.74 -3.21
N GLU A 75 -7.51 12.74 -4.52
CA GLU A 75 -8.31 13.77 -5.21
C GLU A 75 -9.75 13.84 -4.70
N LYS A 76 -10.34 12.70 -4.35
CA LYS A 76 -11.70 12.63 -3.82
C LYS A 76 -11.80 13.10 -2.36
N HIS A 77 -10.71 12.98 -1.61
CA HIS A 77 -10.66 13.16 -0.15
C HIS A 77 -9.68 14.28 0.26
N LYS A 78 -9.70 15.41 -0.45
CA LYS A 78 -8.78 16.55 -0.22
C LYS A 78 -8.92 17.09 1.20
N GLY A 79 -7.81 17.14 1.94
CA GLY A 79 -7.79 17.60 3.33
C GLY A 79 -8.39 16.60 4.33
N GLU A 80 -8.81 15.42 3.88
CA GLU A 80 -9.34 14.36 4.73
C GLU A 80 -8.27 13.28 5.00
N ARG A 81 -8.51 12.47 6.03
CA ARG A 81 -7.75 11.25 6.32
C ARG A 81 -8.55 10.03 5.89
N VAL A 82 -7.95 9.14 5.11
CA VAL A 82 -8.54 7.89 4.63
C VAL A 82 -7.70 6.70 5.05
N ILE A 83 -8.34 5.60 5.46
CA ILE A 83 -7.67 4.31 5.72
C ILE A 83 -7.91 3.38 4.54
N VAL A 84 -6.84 2.75 4.03
CA VAL A 84 -6.86 1.76 2.95
C VAL A 84 -6.24 0.48 3.46
N VAL A 85 -7.02 -0.60 3.54
CA VAL A 85 -6.51 -1.93 3.90
C VAL A 85 -6.19 -2.71 2.63
N THR A 86 -4.97 -3.25 2.52
CA THR A 86 -4.48 -3.92 1.30
C THR A 86 -3.45 -5.01 1.63
N HIS A 87 -2.69 -5.45 0.64
CA HIS A 87 -1.70 -6.53 0.72
C HIS A 87 -0.26 -6.01 0.75
N GLY A 88 0.68 -6.91 1.08
CA GLY A 88 2.12 -6.59 1.17
C GLY A 88 2.68 -6.02 -0.13
N ALA A 89 2.52 -6.72 -1.27
CA ALA A 89 3.06 -6.28 -2.56
C ALA A 89 2.55 -4.88 -2.98
N SER A 90 1.26 -4.62 -2.81
CA SER A 90 0.70 -3.29 -3.07
C SER A 90 1.25 -2.24 -2.12
N THR A 91 1.40 -2.55 -0.82
CA THR A 91 1.93 -1.62 0.17
C THR A 91 3.40 -1.28 -0.10
N GLU A 92 4.19 -2.28 -0.49
CA GLU A 92 5.61 -2.14 -0.84
C GLU A 92 5.79 -1.24 -2.06
N GLU A 93 5.06 -1.52 -3.14
CA GLU A 93 5.09 -0.71 -4.36
C GLU A 93 4.71 0.75 -4.11
N LEU A 94 3.71 1.00 -3.25
CA LEU A 94 3.31 2.35 -2.88
C LEU A 94 4.40 3.10 -2.09
N CYS A 95 5.10 2.41 -1.18
CA CYS A 95 6.22 2.99 -0.45
C CYS A 95 7.40 3.30 -1.37
N ILE A 96 7.74 2.38 -2.28
CA ILE A 96 8.83 2.57 -3.26
C ILE A 96 8.49 3.70 -4.24
N HIS A 97 7.22 3.84 -4.64
CA HIS A 97 6.78 4.94 -5.50
C HIS A 97 6.97 6.30 -4.81
N ALA A 98 6.61 6.41 -3.53
CA ALA A 98 6.73 7.65 -2.78
C ALA A 98 8.19 7.97 -2.40
N ASP A 99 8.97 6.94 -2.06
CA ASP A 99 10.38 7.04 -1.73
C ASP A 99 11.13 5.80 -2.26
N PRO A 100 11.86 5.92 -3.38
CA PRO A 100 12.64 4.81 -3.94
C PRO A 100 13.73 4.26 -3.00
N THR A 101 14.08 4.99 -1.93
CA THR A 101 15.05 4.57 -0.92
C THR A 101 14.40 3.94 0.31
N SER A 102 13.07 3.80 0.31
CA SER A 102 12.29 3.31 1.45
C SER A 102 12.81 1.95 1.97
N PRO A 103 12.94 1.79 3.31
CA PRO A 103 13.51 0.59 3.92
C PRO A 103 12.55 -0.60 3.97
N VAL A 104 11.31 -0.45 3.49
CA VAL A 104 10.24 -1.46 3.63
C VAL A 104 10.43 -2.70 2.75
N ARG A 105 11.43 -2.68 1.85
CA ARG A 105 11.65 -3.77 0.90
C ARG A 105 11.86 -5.09 1.61
N GLY A 106 10.93 -6.03 1.42
CA GLY A 106 10.92 -7.31 2.13
C GLY A 106 10.74 -7.24 3.66
N LYS A 107 10.24 -6.12 4.21
CA LYS A 107 10.04 -5.88 5.66
C LYS A 107 8.69 -5.21 5.96
N LEU A 108 7.61 -5.72 5.38
CA LEU A 108 6.25 -5.27 5.65
C LEU A 108 5.48 -6.36 6.37
N TYR A 109 5.37 -6.25 7.69
CA TYR A 109 4.61 -7.20 8.49
C TYR A 109 3.10 -7.05 8.29
N ASN A 110 2.34 -8.11 8.54
CA ASN A 110 0.89 -8.00 8.64
C ASN A 110 0.52 -6.92 9.68
N THR A 111 -0.60 -6.23 9.44
CA THR A 111 -1.07 -5.05 10.19
C THR A 111 -0.11 -3.86 10.25
N SER A 112 1.04 -3.89 9.56
CA SER A 112 1.92 -2.73 9.47
C SER A 112 1.23 -1.53 8.81
N ILE A 113 1.60 -0.34 9.27
CA ILE A 113 0.98 0.93 8.89
C ILE A 113 1.98 1.77 8.09
N CYS A 114 1.57 2.21 6.91
CA CYS A 114 2.25 3.25 6.14
C CYS A 114 1.36 4.50 6.07
N VAL A 115 1.94 5.69 6.21
CA VAL A 115 1.21 6.96 6.14
C VAL A 115 1.80 7.79 5.01
N PHE A 116 0.92 8.21 4.11
CA PHE A 116 1.24 9.04 2.96
C PHE A 116 0.48 10.35 3.02
N ARG A 117 1.10 11.44 2.60
CA ARG A 117 0.41 12.65 2.17
C ARG A 117 0.46 12.73 0.65
N ILE A 118 -0.71 12.80 0.02
CA ILE A 118 -0.83 12.77 -1.45
C ILE A 118 -1.64 13.97 -1.90
N GLY A 119 -1.10 14.76 -2.83
CA GLY A 119 -1.80 15.89 -3.40
C GLY A 119 -0.94 16.74 -4.32
N GLY A 120 -1.57 17.47 -5.25
CA GLY A 120 -0.86 18.30 -6.24
C GLY A 120 0.08 17.52 -7.17
N GLY A 121 -0.06 16.20 -7.27
CA GLY A 121 0.86 15.32 -8.00
C GLY A 121 2.08 14.87 -7.20
N GLU A 122 2.21 15.30 -5.94
CA GLU A 122 3.30 14.94 -5.04
C GLU A 122 2.87 13.90 -4.00
N TRP A 123 3.83 13.09 -3.58
CA TRP A 123 3.69 12.06 -2.56
C TRP A 123 4.77 12.26 -1.50
N ILE A 124 4.36 12.23 -0.24
CA ILE A 124 5.28 12.26 0.91
C ILE A 124 5.01 11.03 1.76
N LEU A 125 6.01 10.17 1.92
CA LEU A 125 5.97 9.03 2.83
C LEU A 125 6.37 9.49 4.24
N GLU A 126 5.40 9.63 5.14
CA GLU A 126 5.65 10.07 6.51
C GLU A 126 6.03 8.92 7.44
N LYS A 127 5.52 7.72 7.16
CA LYS A 127 5.72 6.53 7.98
C LYS A 127 5.67 5.29 7.11
N ALA A 128 6.61 4.38 7.30
CA ALA A 128 6.79 3.21 6.46
C ALA A 128 6.87 1.94 7.32
N GLY A 129 5.89 1.05 7.18
CA GLY A 129 5.89 -0.26 7.83
C GLY A 129 5.82 -0.23 9.36
N ASP A 130 5.18 0.77 9.96
CA ASP A 130 5.12 0.92 11.41
C ASP A 130 4.28 -0.18 12.07
N VAL A 131 4.91 -0.84 13.04
CA VAL A 131 4.32 -1.91 13.87
C VAL A 131 4.37 -1.55 15.35
N GLY A 132 4.62 -0.28 15.72
CA GLY A 132 4.72 0.13 17.13
C GLY A 132 3.46 -0.07 17.97
N HIS A 133 2.35 -0.49 17.35
CA HIS A 133 1.11 -0.87 18.03
C HIS A 133 1.01 -2.38 18.34
N LEU A 134 1.93 -3.19 17.83
CA LEU A 134 1.99 -4.63 18.07
C LEU A 134 2.99 -4.91 19.20
N ASP A 135 2.63 -5.81 20.11
CA ASP A 135 3.55 -6.28 21.14
C ASP A 135 4.60 -7.24 20.53
N GLN A 136 5.76 -7.38 21.18
CA GLN A 136 6.79 -8.33 20.73
C GLN A 136 6.23 -9.75 20.71
N GLY A 137 6.10 -10.34 19.52
CA GLY A 137 5.56 -11.69 19.30
C GLY A 137 4.16 -11.74 18.67
N GLU A 138 3.53 -10.60 18.39
CA GLU A 138 2.21 -10.55 17.72
C GLU A 138 2.28 -10.50 16.18
N PHE A 139 3.48 -10.58 15.59
CA PHE A 139 3.68 -10.70 14.15
C PHE A 139 4.79 -11.69 13.80
N LEU A 140 4.60 -12.44 12.72
CA LEU A 140 5.62 -13.37 12.21
C LEU A 140 6.72 -12.61 11.48
N GLU A 141 7.95 -12.69 12.01
CA GLU A 141 9.16 -12.18 11.36
C GLU A 141 9.52 -12.98 10.08
N ASP A 142 9.12 -14.26 10.03
CA ASP A 142 9.46 -15.22 8.98
C ASP A 142 8.36 -15.45 7.92
N ALA A 143 7.31 -14.62 7.92
CA ALA A 143 6.24 -14.68 6.93
C ALA A 143 6.65 -13.96 5.62
N PHE A 144 5.96 -14.26 4.51
CA PHE A 144 6.24 -13.60 3.22
C PHE A 144 6.17 -12.06 3.39
N GLY A 145 7.32 -11.39 3.20
CA GLY A 145 7.51 -9.97 3.46
C GLY A 145 8.29 -9.61 4.75
N GLY A 146 9.06 -10.53 5.35
CA GLY A 146 9.83 -10.27 6.58
C GLY A 146 11.35 -10.53 6.54
N ASP A 147 11.89 -11.33 5.62
CA ASP A 147 13.30 -11.73 5.65
C ASP A 147 14.16 -11.21 4.49
N GLY A 148 13.60 -10.49 3.51
CA GLY A 148 14.37 -9.97 2.37
C GLY A 148 15.10 -11.04 1.53
N VAL A 149 14.84 -12.33 1.78
CA VAL A 149 15.42 -13.46 1.05
C VAL A 149 14.31 -14.10 0.22
N SER A 150 13.91 -13.42 -0.84
CA SER A 150 13.23 -14.04 -1.98
C SER A 150 13.57 -13.19 -3.20
N ALA A 151 14.68 -13.58 -3.82
CA ALA A 151 15.17 -13.09 -5.11
C ALA A 151 14.32 -13.61 -6.27
#